data_AF-A0A935VI01-F1
#
_entry.id   AF-A0A935VI01-F1
#
_cell.length_a   1.000
_cell.length_b   1.000
_cell.length_c   1.000
_cell.angle_alpha   90.00
_cell.angle_beta   90.00
_cell.angle_gamma   90.00
#
_symmetry.space_group_name_H-M   'P 1'
#
loop_
_entity.id
_entity.type
_entity.pdbx_description
1 polymer ?
#
loop_
_entity_poly.entity_id
_entity_poly.type
_entity_poly.pdbx_seq_one_letter_code
_entity_poly.pdbx_strand_id
1 'polypeptide(L)'
;MSDSLKIIELSNQLKLQSQLSDSLNEVNHLINAASNIHINSLDSIKKVNLSLQDSIVSLHQQEVVSSAEPEVLGMPLGLARIFIPVIVTLLIFALGQFLIWLKGKYEKRNEVTSYRDLILGWVSLIEKSVSQQVTSCQDFSTRLQASEDIHPELFQYNKLLANKVDDFSVDVFVNSFVTNSKGIDEESESEKQKWCFNLISQFNYLKSIEEQIPSIYEKYQTQTFEIMDEWNTNFGKIDKIISAQSRIVNATPTHSTAAFHSQVTGIANAWLAAAPNGRSSVKLTMDNLITPLSAAVQTELKTNASNEYAFNLSDNLQSLRISHLKWETNKYGNGQVFQGLGTKIKDVLENLKSTRDNFNEKTQLNSVFKIK
;
A
#
# COMPACT_ATOMS: atom_id res chain seq x y z
N MET A 1 -22.51 3.88 -40.42
CA MET A 1 -22.01 2.78 -39.55
C MET A 1 -22.14 3.08 -38.05
N SER A 2 -22.36 4.34 -37.62
CA SER A 2 -22.48 4.72 -36.20
C SER A 2 -23.87 4.48 -35.58
N ASP A 3 -24.95 4.57 -36.37
CA ASP A 3 -26.32 4.48 -35.81
C ASP A 3 -26.79 3.04 -35.56
N SER A 4 -26.31 2.08 -36.36
CA SER A 4 -26.66 0.65 -36.21
C SER A 4 -26.12 0.05 -34.90
N LEU A 5 -24.94 0.50 -34.46
CA LEU A 5 -24.33 0.08 -33.19
C LEU A 5 -25.08 0.64 -31.98
N LYS A 6 -25.54 1.90 -32.04
CA LYS A 6 -26.38 2.49 -30.98
C LYS A 6 -27.73 1.80 -30.83
N ILE A 7 -28.35 1.39 -31.94
CA ILE A 7 -29.64 0.66 -31.91
C ILE A 7 -29.49 -0.73 -31.29
N ILE A 8 -28.39 -1.44 -31.57
CA ILE A 8 -28.11 -2.76 -30.97
C ILE A 8 -27.84 -2.62 -29.46
N GLU A 9 -27.14 -1.56 -29.04
CA GLU A 9 -26.84 -1.31 -27.64
C GLU A 9 -28.10 -0.90 -26.85
N LEU A 10 -28.95 -0.04 -27.41
CA LEU A 10 -30.27 0.29 -26.85
C LEU A 10 -31.20 -0.94 -26.78
N SER A 11 -31.20 -1.79 -27.81
CA SER A 11 -31.99 -3.02 -27.81
C SER A 11 -31.52 -4.01 -26.74
N ASN A 12 -30.21 -4.10 -26.49
CA ASN A 12 -29.66 -4.96 -25.45
C ASN A 12 -29.97 -4.41 -24.05
N GLN A 13 -29.93 -3.09 -23.85
CA GLN A 13 -30.34 -2.51 -22.57
C GLN A 13 -31.84 -2.67 -22.27
N LEU A 14 -32.71 -2.50 -23.28
CA LEU A 14 -34.14 -2.77 -23.15
C LEU A 14 -34.43 -4.23 -22.81
N LYS A 15 -33.68 -5.16 -23.42
CA LYS A 15 -33.80 -6.59 -23.14
C LYS A 15 -33.34 -6.94 -21.72
N LEU A 16 -32.27 -6.30 -21.25
CA LEU A 16 -31.77 -6.46 -19.88
C LEU A 16 -32.77 -5.91 -18.85
N GLN A 17 -33.39 -4.76 -19.14
CA GLN A 17 -34.42 -4.15 -18.28
C GLN A 17 -35.69 -5.00 -18.20
N SER A 18 -36.14 -5.56 -19.34
CA SER A 18 -37.26 -6.50 -19.38
C SER A 18 -36.98 -7.73 -18.53
N GLN A 19 -35.80 -8.34 -18.68
CA GLN A 19 -35.40 -9.51 -17.90
C GLN A 19 -35.33 -9.21 -16.40
N LEU A 20 -34.82 -8.04 -16.02
CA LEU A 20 -34.77 -7.61 -14.62
C LEU A 20 -36.17 -7.40 -14.03
N SER A 21 -37.08 -6.82 -14.81
CA SER A 21 -38.48 -6.61 -14.42
C SER A 21 -39.23 -7.94 -14.26
N ASP A 22 -38.99 -8.90 -15.14
CA ASP A 22 -39.61 -10.23 -15.07
C ASP A 22 -39.10 -11.01 -13.84
N SER A 23 -37.80 -10.95 -13.54
CA SER A 23 -37.23 -11.55 -12.32
C SER A 23 -37.75 -10.89 -11.04
N LEU A 24 -37.96 -9.57 -11.03
CA LEU A 24 -38.56 -8.85 -9.90
C LEU A 24 -40.03 -9.24 -9.68
N ASN A 25 -40.79 -9.45 -10.76
CA ASN A 25 -42.15 -9.93 -10.69
C ASN A 25 -42.23 -11.39 -10.19
N GLU A 26 -41.29 -12.23 -10.58
CA GLU A 26 -41.19 -13.61 -10.10
C GLU A 26 -40.83 -13.66 -8.61
N VAL A 27 -39.89 -12.83 -8.15
CA VAL A 27 -39.56 -12.67 -6.72
C VAL A 27 -40.75 -12.15 -5.93
N ASN A 28 -41.50 -11.17 -6.44
CA ASN A 28 -42.72 -10.68 -5.79
C ASN A 28 -43.81 -11.75 -5.75
N HIS A 29 -43.94 -12.58 -6.78
CA HIS A 29 -44.89 -13.68 -6.80
C HIS A 29 -44.49 -14.79 -5.81
N LEU A 30 -43.19 -15.04 -5.63
CA LEU A 30 -42.67 -15.97 -4.62
C LEU A 30 -42.83 -15.42 -3.20
N ILE A 31 -42.64 -14.11 -2.99
CA ILE A 31 -42.90 -13.44 -1.70
C ILE A 31 -44.40 -13.48 -1.37
N ASN A 32 -45.27 -13.23 -2.35
CA ASN A 32 -46.72 -13.32 -2.16
C ASN A 32 -47.20 -14.76 -1.95
N ALA A 33 -46.58 -15.74 -2.62
CA ALA A 33 -46.85 -17.16 -2.38
C ALA A 33 -46.37 -17.59 -0.98
N ALA A 34 -45.19 -17.15 -0.54
CA ALA A 34 -44.68 -17.41 0.80
C ALA A 34 -45.53 -16.72 1.89
N SER A 35 -46.01 -15.51 1.63
CA SER A 35 -46.94 -14.78 2.51
C SER A 35 -48.30 -15.49 2.59
N ASN A 36 -48.84 -15.96 1.47
CA ASN A 36 -50.09 -16.75 1.44
C ASN A 36 -49.94 -18.11 2.11
N ILE A 37 -48.79 -18.78 2.00
CA ILE A 37 -48.49 -20.01 2.75
C ILE A 37 -48.44 -19.73 4.26
N HIS A 38 -47.84 -18.62 4.66
CA HIS A 38 -47.77 -18.22 6.06
C HIS A 38 -49.15 -17.85 6.64
N ILE A 39 -49.99 -17.14 5.87
CA ILE A 39 -51.36 -16.77 6.26
C ILE A 39 -52.25 -18.02 6.31
N ASN A 40 -52.18 -18.92 5.32
CA ASN A 40 -52.94 -20.17 5.32
C ASN A 40 -52.47 -21.14 6.43
N SER A 41 -51.17 -21.15 6.77
CA SER A 41 -50.68 -21.94 7.91
C SER A 41 -51.16 -21.34 9.24
N LEU A 42 -51.18 -20.02 9.37
CA LEU A 42 -51.73 -19.33 10.55
C LEU A 42 -53.24 -19.55 10.70
N ASP A 43 -54.02 -19.50 9.62
CA ASP A 43 -55.46 -19.79 9.67
C ASP A 43 -55.75 -21.27 9.91
N SER A 44 -54.91 -22.17 9.41
CA SER A 44 -54.99 -23.61 9.73
C SER A 44 -54.65 -23.87 11.19
N ILE A 45 -53.62 -23.21 11.73
CA ILE A 45 -53.25 -23.26 13.15
C ILE A 45 -54.36 -22.64 14.01
N LYS A 46 -55.00 -21.55 13.57
CA LYS A 46 -56.10 -20.89 14.28
C LYS A 46 -57.37 -21.73 14.25
N LYS A 47 -57.70 -22.39 13.13
CA LYS A 47 -58.80 -23.38 13.03
C LYS A 47 -58.56 -24.61 13.91
N VAL A 48 -57.34 -25.14 13.93
CA VAL A 48 -56.98 -26.27 14.80
C VAL A 48 -57.05 -25.86 16.27
N ASN A 49 -56.63 -24.64 16.61
CA ASN A 49 -56.70 -24.14 17.99
C ASN A 49 -58.15 -23.85 18.43
N LEU A 50 -59.00 -23.34 17.53
CA LEU A 50 -60.45 -23.16 17.78
C LEU A 50 -61.18 -24.51 17.89
N SER A 51 -60.89 -25.49 17.03
CA SER A 51 -61.48 -26.83 17.13
C SER A 51 -61.00 -27.59 18.38
N LEU A 52 -59.77 -27.33 18.83
CA LEU A 52 -59.25 -27.86 20.09
C LEU A 52 -59.90 -27.17 21.29
N GLN A 53 -60.14 -25.85 21.24
CA GLN A 53 -60.90 -25.14 22.28
C GLN A 53 -62.35 -25.61 22.37
N ASP A 54 -63.04 -25.76 21.23
CA ASP A 54 -64.43 -26.26 21.21
C ASP A 54 -64.51 -27.72 21.68
N SER A 55 -63.50 -28.55 21.36
CA SER A 55 -63.40 -29.92 21.89
C SER A 55 -63.17 -29.92 23.41
N ILE A 56 -62.32 -29.03 23.94
CA ILE A 56 -62.04 -28.90 25.38
C ILE A 56 -63.25 -28.36 26.16
N VAL A 57 -64.07 -27.49 25.54
CA VAL A 57 -65.32 -26.97 26.12
C VAL A 57 -66.42 -28.03 26.07
N SER A 58 -66.52 -28.83 25.00
CA SER A 58 -67.46 -29.97 24.93
C SER A 58 -67.11 -31.11 25.89
N LEU A 59 -65.84 -31.23 26.30
CA LEU A 59 -65.37 -32.20 27.29
C LEU A 59 -65.62 -31.75 28.75
N HIS A 60 -66.08 -30.52 28.99
CA HIS A 60 -66.32 -29.98 30.34
C HIS A 60 -67.79 -29.98 30.79
N GLN A 61 -68.70 -30.56 30.00
CA GLN A 61 -70.13 -30.59 30.35
C GLN A 61 -70.70 -32.01 30.38
N GLN A 62 -70.14 -32.85 31.25
CA GLN A 62 -70.90 -33.98 31.80
C GLN A 62 -70.45 -34.29 33.23
N GLU A 63 -71.38 -34.09 34.16
CA GLU A 63 -71.21 -34.19 35.61
C GLU A 63 -70.96 -35.61 36.12
N VAL A 64 -70.03 -35.67 37.09
CA VAL A 64 -70.05 -36.38 38.39
C VAL A 64 -70.15 -37.92 38.37
N VAL A 65 -69.14 -38.58 38.96
CA VAL A 65 -69.26 -39.48 40.14
C VAL A 65 -67.90 -40.18 40.43
N SER A 66 -67.48 -40.11 41.71
CA SER A 66 -66.61 -41.05 42.46
C SER A 66 -65.07 -41.05 42.31
N SER A 67 -64.44 -40.63 43.41
CA SER A 67 -63.26 -41.21 44.10
C SER A 67 -61.94 -41.44 43.33
N ALA A 68 -61.03 -40.47 43.44
CA ALA A 68 -59.57 -40.56 43.68
C ALA A 68 -58.90 -39.35 42.99
N GLU A 69 -58.13 -38.55 43.73
CA GLU A 69 -57.42 -37.40 43.15
C GLU A 69 -56.43 -37.88 42.07
N PRO A 70 -56.50 -37.39 40.81
CA PRO A 70 -55.51 -37.73 39.81
C PRO A 70 -54.28 -36.86 40.04
N GLU A 71 -53.12 -37.48 40.22
CA GLU A 71 -51.83 -36.80 40.15
C GLU A 71 -51.39 -36.73 38.69
N VAL A 72 -50.97 -35.55 38.23
CA VAL A 72 -50.28 -35.40 36.94
C VAL A 72 -48.83 -35.04 37.26
N LEU A 73 -47.91 -35.94 36.88
CA LEU A 73 -46.47 -35.79 37.12
C LEU A 73 -46.09 -35.68 38.62
N GLY A 74 -46.84 -36.35 39.51
CA GLY A 74 -46.59 -36.38 40.96
C GLY A 74 -46.95 -35.10 41.70
N MET A 75 -47.80 -34.24 41.12
CA MET A 75 -48.28 -33.00 41.75
C MET A 75 -49.81 -32.87 41.74
N PRO A 76 -50.41 -32.18 42.73
CA PRO A 76 -51.84 -31.89 42.77
C PRO A 76 -52.29 -31.10 41.54
N LEU A 77 -53.44 -31.45 40.95
CA LEU A 77 -53.93 -30.91 39.67
C LEU A 77 -53.97 -29.37 39.60
N GLY A 78 -54.26 -28.71 40.72
CA GLY A 78 -54.28 -27.24 40.81
C GLY A 78 -52.90 -26.58 40.64
N LEU A 79 -51.84 -27.23 41.11
CA LEU A 79 -50.45 -26.75 40.96
C LEU A 79 -49.93 -27.02 39.54
N ALA A 80 -50.21 -28.21 38.98
CA ALA A 80 -49.79 -28.57 37.62
C ALA A 80 -50.36 -27.60 36.55
N ARG A 81 -51.61 -27.14 36.72
CA ARG A 81 -52.27 -26.19 35.81
C ARG A 81 -51.62 -24.79 35.81
N ILE A 82 -50.88 -24.44 36.86
CA ILE A 82 -50.18 -23.16 37.00
C ILE A 82 -48.69 -23.31 36.60
N PHE A 83 -48.03 -24.38 37.04
CA PHE A 83 -46.60 -24.58 36.82
C PHE A 83 -46.25 -24.96 35.37
N ILE A 84 -47.05 -25.80 34.71
CA ILE A 84 -46.75 -26.25 33.34
C ILE A 84 -46.73 -25.07 32.35
N PRO A 85 -47.73 -24.16 32.31
CA PRO A 85 -47.69 -23.00 31.42
C PRO A 85 -46.55 -22.03 31.76
N VAL A 86 -46.22 -21.84 33.04
CA VAL A 86 -45.12 -20.96 33.48
C VAL A 86 -43.76 -21.51 33.04
N ILE A 87 -43.55 -22.82 33.14
CA ILE A 87 -42.31 -23.47 32.68
C ILE A 87 -42.20 -23.40 31.16
N VAL A 88 -43.29 -23.66 30.43
CA VAL A 88 -43.31 -23.63 28.97
C VAL A 88 -43.05 -22.21 28.44
N THR A 89 -43.64 -21.18 29.06
CA THR A 89 -43.40 -19.78 28.68
C THR A 89 -41.98 -19.32 29.00
N LEU A 90 -41.41 -19.73 30.15
CA LEU A 90 -39.99 -19.52 30.48
C LEU A 90 -39.04 -20.20 29.49
N LEU A 91 -39.34 -21.42 29.06
CA LEU A 91 -38.57 -22.15 28.05
C LEU A 91 -38.59 -21.45 26.70
N ILE A 92 -39.77 -21.02 26.24
CA ILE A 92 -39.91 -20.30 24.96
C ILE A 92 -39.17 -18.96 25.02
N PHE A 93 -39.23 -18.25 26.16
CA PHE A 93 -38.48 -17.01 26.37
C PHE A 93 -36.96 -17.24 26.36
N ALA A 94 -36.49 -18.28 27.06
CA ALA A 94 -35.09 -18.66 27.09
C ALA A 94 -34.58 -19.08 25.70
N LEU A 95 -35.38 -19.82 24.92
CA LEU A 95 -35.09 -20.19 23.54
C LEU A 95 -35.03 -18.97 22.61
N GLY A 96 -35.95 -18.02 22.77
CA GLY A 96 -35.94 -16.77 22.01
C GLY A 96 -34.70 -15.92 22.27
N GLN A 97 -34.33 -15.74 23.55
CA GLN A 97 -33.09 -15.06 23.95
C GLN A 97 -31.85 -15.81 23.47
N PHE A 98 -31.86 -17.14 23.53
CA PHE A 98 -30.78 -17.98 23.04
C PHE A 98 -30.59 -17.84 21.53
N LEU A 99 -31.67 -17.82 20.73
CA LEU A 99 -31.60 -17.64 19.27
C LEU A 99 -31.09 -16.25 18.88
N ILE A 100 -31.53 -15.19 19.56
CA ILE A 100 -31.04 -13.81 19.35
C ILE A 100 -29.53 -13.73 19.69
N TRP A 101 -29.13 -14.34 20.82
CA TRP A 101 -27.74 -14.44 21.21
C TRP A 101 -26.90 -15.24 20.20
N LEU A 102 -27.43 -16.36 19.70
CA LEU A 102 -26.75 -17.21 18.71
C LEU A 102 -26.59 -16.47 17.38
N LYS A 103 -27.64 -15.79 16.90
CA LYS A 103 -27.61 -14.97 15.69
C LYS A 103 -26.59 -13.85 15.80
N GLY A 104 -26.62 -13.08 16.89
CA GLY A 104 -25.64 -12.02 17.15
C GLY A 104 -24.21 -12.53 17.25
N LYS A 105 -24.00 -13.77 17.73
CA LYS A 105 -22.69 -14.41 17.79
C LYS A 105 -22.22 -14.93 16.42
N TYR A 106 -23.14 -15.40 15.58
CA TYR A 106 -22.83 -15.84 14.21
C TYR A 106 -22.50 -14.65 13.30
N GLU A 107 -23.28 -13.56 13.34
CA GLU A 107 -23.02 -12.34 12.57
C GLU A 107 -21.66 -11.73 12.93
N LYS A 108 -21.37 -11.59 14.23
CA LYS A 108 -20.06 -11.12 14.72
C LYS A 108 -18.90 -12.03 14.31
N ARG A 109 -19.10 -13.36 14.27
CA ARG A 109 -18.07 -14.31 13.83
C ARG A 109 -17.81 -14.21 12.33
N ASN A 110 -18.86 -14.07 11.53
CA ASN A 110 -18.74 -13.96 10.08
C ASN A 110 -18.00 -12.68 9.68
N GLU A 111 -18.33 -11.58 10.34
CA GLU A 111 -17.65 -10.29 10.18
C GLU A 111 -16.14 -10.41 10.50
N VAL A 112 -15.79 -11.01 11.64
CA VAL A 112 -14.39 -11.23 12.05
C VAL A 112 -13.63 -12.14 11.09
N THR A 113 -14.28 -13.17 10.56
CA THR A 113 -13.67 -14.11 9.61
C THR A 113 -13.42 -13.41 8.27
N SER A 114 -14.39 -12.62 7.80
CA SER A 114 -14.27 -11.84 6.56
C SER A 114 -13.12 -10.84 6.62
N TYR A 115 -12.96 -10.10 7.73
CA TYR A 115 -11.85 -9.15 7.85
C TYR A 115 -10.48 -9.83 8.02
N ARG A 116 -10.44 -10.97 8.73
CA ARG A 116 -9.24 -11.81 8.84
C ARG A 116 -8.75 -12.26 7.47
N ASP A 117 -9.64 -12.85 6.67
CA ASP A 117 -9.28 -13.39 5.36
C ASP A 117 -8.86 -12.28 4.41
N LEU A 118 -9.44 -11.08 4.57
CA LEU A 118 -9.07 -9.93 3.78
C LEU A 118 -7.65 -9.42 4.07
N ILE A 119 -7.28 -9.29 5.35
CA ILE A 119 -5.93 -8.83 5.74
C ILE A 119 -4.88 -9.87 5.34
N LEU A 120 -5.16 -11.16 5.58
CA LEU A 120 -4.29 -12.25 5.12
C LEU A 120 -4.11 -12.19 3.59
N GLY A 121 -5.21 -12.00 2.85
CA GLY A 121 -5.21 -11.86 1.39
C GLY A 121 -4.45 -10.61 0.92
N TRP A 122 -4.59 -9.49 1.62
CA TRP A 122 -3.89 -8.26 1.28
C TRP A 122 -2.38 -8.36 1.48
N VAL A 123 -1.91 -8.87 2.63
CA VAL A 123 -0.46 -9.02 2.87
C VAL A 123 0.17 -9.88 1.78
N SER A 124 -0.52 -10.96 1.37
CA SER A 124 -0.09 -11.79 0.24
C SER A 124 -0.14 -11.08 -1.12
N LEU A 125 -1.10 -10.16 -1.32
CA LEU A 125 -1.24 -9.38 -2.55
C LEU A 125 -0.12 -8.34 -2.72
N ILE A 126 0.21 -7.61 -1.65
CA ILE A 126 1.23 -6.54 -1.71
C ILE A 126 2.66 -7.07 -1.68
N GLU A 127 2.87 -8.29 -1.17
CA GLU A 127 4.20 -8.86 -0.97
C GLU A 127 5.08 -8.77 -2.23
N LYS A 128 4.54 -9.13 -3.39
CA LYS A 128 5.27 -9.09 -4.66
C LYS A 128 5.63 -7.66 -5.06
N SER A 129 4.66 -6.75 -5.05
CA SER A 129 4.86 -5.36 -5.47
C SER A 129 5.82 -4.62 -4.53
N VAL A 130 5.69 -4.84 -3.22
CA VAL A 130 6.59 -4.28 -2.20
C VAL A 130 8.01 -4.83 -2.36
N SER A 131 8.17 -6.13 -2.59
CA SER A 131 9.50 -6.72 -2.84
C SER A 131 10.14 -6.16 -4.11
N GLN A 132 9.37 -6.00 -5.19
CA GLN A 132 9.86 -5.38 -6.43
C GLN A 132 10.30 -3.92 -6.22
N GLN A 133 9.57 -3.18 -5.38
CA GLN A 133 9.94 -1.82 -5.03
C GLN A 133 11.22 -1.75 -4.19
N VAL A 134 11.41 -2.68 -3.23
CA VAL A 134 12.66 -2.81 -2.46
C VAL A 134 13.84 -3.03 -3.41
N THR A 135 13.73 -4.02 -4.31
CA THR A 135 14.77 -4.30 -5.31
C THR A 135 15.04 -3.08 -6.19
N SER A 136 14.00 -2.40 -6.65
CA SER A 136 14.15 -1.21 -7.50
C SER A 136 14.87 -0.06 -6.79
N CYS A 137 14.60 0.17 -5.50
CA CYS A 137 15.32 1.13 -4.67
C CYS A 137 16.79 0.77 -4.46
N GLN A 138 17.08 -0.51 -4.20
CA GLN A 138 18.45 -1.00 -4.02
C GLN A 138 19.25 -0.93 -5.32
N ASP A 139 18.70 -1.42 -6.41
CA ASP A 139 19.31 -1.37 -7.74
C ASP A 139 19.58 0.06 -8.18
N PHE A 140 18.62 0.97 -7.94
CA PHE A 140 18.80 2.39 -8.23
C PHE A 140 19.93 2.99 -7.40
N SER A 141 19.99 2.72 -6.09
CA SER A 141 21.09 3.18 -5.24
C SER A 141 22.45 2.68 -5.75
N THR A 142 22.56 1.41 -6.12
CA THR A 142 23.80 0.84 -6.64
C THR A 142 24.21 1.48 -7.97
N ARG A 143 23.27 1.63 -8.92
CA ARG A 143 23.55 2.31 -10.20
C ARG A 143 23.96 3.76 -10.00
N LEU A 144 23.26 4.48 -9.14
CA LEU A 144 23.55 5.88 -8.84
C LEU A 144 24.96 6.03 -8.25
N GLN A 145 25.33 5.20 -7.27
CA GLN A 145 26.67 5.27 -6.68
C GLN A 145 27.79 4.90 -7.68
N ALA A 146 27.52 4.01 -8.63
CA ALA A 146 28.45 3.61 -9.67
C ALA A 146 28.49 4.57 -10.87
N SER A 147 27.61 5.56 -10.94
CA SER A 147 27.51 6.47 -12.08
C SER A 147 28.76 7.35 -12.18
N GLU A 148 29.32 7.40 -13.40
CA GLU A 148 30.50 8.19 -13.74
C GLU A 148 30.15 9.49 -14.50
N ASP A 149 28.87 9.70 -14.80
CA ASP A 149 28.37 10.83 -15.59
C ASP A 149 27.30 11.64 -14.84
N ILE A 150 27.24 12.95 -15.12
CA ILE A 150 26.17 13.83 -14.63
C ILE A 150 24.95 13.67 -15.53
N HIS A 151 24.28 12.52 -15.42
CA HIS A 151 22.97 12.28 -16.01
C HIS A 151 22.04 11.67 -14.97
N PRO A 152 20.73 12.01 -14.99
CA PRO A 152 19.79 11.40 -14.07
C PRO A 152 19.60 9.92 -14.40
N GLU A 153 20.04 9.06 -13.48
CA GLU A 153 19.71 7.64 -13.52
C GLU A 153 18.19 7.40 -13.54
N LEU A 154 17.78 6.39 -14.33
CA LEU A 154 16.39 5.98 -14.43
C LEU A 154 15.97 5.17 -13.20
N PHE A 155 14.87 5.59 -12.59
CA PHE A 155 14.23 4.88 -11.49
C PHE A 155 12.97 4.17 -11.97
N GLN A 156 12.87 2.87 -11.68
CA GLN A 156 11.68 2.08 -11.96
C GLN A 156 10.79 2.10 -10.73
N TYR A 157 9.70 2.85 -10.81
CA TYR A 157 8.70 2.90 -9.76
C TYR A 157 7.65 1.80 -9.92
N ASN A 158 7.49 0.97 -8.91
CA ASN A 158 6.46 -0.05 -8.82
C ASN A 158 5.43 0.38 -7.77
N LYS A 159 4.17 0.49 -8.21
CA LYS A 159 3.06 0.79 -7.29
C LYS A 159 2.95 -0.30 -6.23
N LEU A 160 2.98 0.10 -4.96
CA LEU A 160 2.93 -0.80 -3.81
C LEU A 160 1.53 -1.41 -3.63
N LEU A 161 0.50 -0.79 -4.21
CA LEU A 161 -0.92 -1.17 -4.05
C LEU A 161 -1.41 -1.03 -2.60
N ALA A 162 -0.76 -0.18 -1.79
CA ALA A 162 -1.17 0.07 -0.41
C ALA A 162 -2.54 0.75 -0.36
N ASN A 163 -2.82 1.66 -1.30
CA ASN A 163 -4.07 2.42 -1.33
C ASN A 163 -5.34 1.58 -1.63
N LYS A 164 -5.22 0.30 -1.98
CA LYS A 164 -6.39 -0.58 -2.24
C LYS A 164 -7.11 -1.09 -0.98
N VAL A 165 -6.62 -0.72 0.21
CA VAL A 165 -7.18 -1.14 1.50
C VAL A 165 -7.82 0.03 2.26
N ASP A 166 -7.88 1.23 1.66
CA ASP A 166 -8.59 2.36 2.25
C ASP A 166 -10.10 2.09 2.48
N ASP A 167 -10.66 1.05 1.86
CA ASP A 167 -12.03 0.57 2.12
C ASP A 167 -12.17 -0.20 3.44
N PHE A 168 -11.08 -0.49 4.15
CA PHE A 168 -11.11 -1.12 5.46
C PHE A 168 -11.13 -0.06 6.54
N SER A 169 -12.28 0.12 7.19
CA SER A 169 -12.35 0.75 8.50
C SER A 169 -11.57 -0.14 9.48
N VAL A 170 -10.26 0.06 9.48
CA VAL A 170 -9.27 -0.60 10.32
C VAL A 170 -9.71 -0.58 11.79
N ASP A 171 -10.32 0.51 12.24
CA ASP A 171 -10.89 0.62 13.59
C ASP A 171 -12.01 -0.40 13.86
N VAL A 172 -12.87 -0.67 12.87
CA VAL A 172 -13.92 -1.70 12.95
C VAL A 172 -13.27 -3.08 13.01
N PHE A 173 -12.20 -3.31 12.27
CA PHE A 173 -11.44 -4.56 12.36
C PHE A 173 -10.78 -4.76 13.73
N VAL A 174 -10.06 -3.77 14.25
CA VAL A 174 -9.41 -3.87 15.58
C VAL A 174 -10.45 -4.14 16.65
N ASN A 175 -11.55 -3.39 16.64
CA ASN A 175 -12.58 -3.51 17.66
C ASN A 175 -13.30 -4.86 17.55
N SER A 176 -13.63 -5.32 16.34
CA SER A 176 -14.26 -6.63 16.11
C SER A 176 -13.32 -7.80 16.39
N PHE A 177 -12.03 -7.68 16.09
CA PHE A 177 -11.04 -8.74 16.30
C PHE A 177 -10.65 -8.88 17.77
N VAL A 178 -10.37 -7.78 18.47
CA VAL A 178 -10.08 -7.78 19.91
C VAL A 178 -11.26 -8.35 20.69
N THR A 179 -12.48 -7.91 20.39
CA THR A 179 -13.71 -8.34 21.10
C THR A 179 -14.08 -9.81 20.87
N ASN A 180 -13.72 -10.42 19.72
CA ASN A 180 -14.23 -11.74 19.33
C ASN A 180 -13.15 -12.84 19.19
N SER A 181 -11.87 -12.53 19.37
CA SER A 181 -10.78 -13.51 19.33
C SER A 181 -10.75 -14.35 20.62
N LYS A 182 -11.22 -15.61 20.54
CA LYS A 182 -11.22 -16.53 21.69
C LYS A 182 -9.82 -17.05 22.02
N GLY A 183 -9.42 -16.86 23.27
CA GLY A 183 -8.22 -17.45 23.87
C GLY A 183 -7.38 -16.40 24.58
N ILE A 184 -7.05 -16.72 25.83
CA ILE A 184 -5.94 -16.21 26.64
C ILE A 184 -6.27 -14.93 27.45
N ASP A 185 -6.13 -15.04 28.76
CA ASP A 185 -5.74 -14.13 29.84
C ASP A 185 -5.51 -12.64 29.50
N GLU A 186 -5.72 -11.73 30.47
CA GLU A 186 -5.55 -10.27 30.34
C GLU A 186 -4.19 -9.84 29.74
N GLU A 187 -3.14 -10.65 29.93
CA GLU A 187 -1.81 -10.46 29.33
C GLU A 187 -1.82 -10.55 27.78
N SER A 188 -2.78 -11.27 27.20
CA SER A 188 -2.89 -11.48 25.75
C SER A 188 -3.71 -10.42 25.00
N GLU A 189 -4.57 -9.65 25.69
CA GLU A 189 -5.28 -8.53 25.05
C GLU A 189 -4.29 -7.44 24.62
N SER A 190 -3.30 -7.15 25.47
CA SER A 190 -2.21 -6.23 25.17
C SER A 190 -1.41 -6.66 23.93
N GLU A 191 -1.09 -7.95 23.81
CA GLU A 191 -0.40 -8.49 22.62
C GLU A 191 -1.25 -8.38 21.35
N LYS A 192 -2.56 -8.64 21.43
CA LYS A 192 -3.48 -8.54 20.28
C LYS A 192 -3.60 -7.09 19.79
N GLN A 193 -3.75 -6.14 20.71
CA GLN A 193 -3.76 -4.72 20.38
C GLN A 193 -2.44 -4.30 19.75
N LYS A 194 -1.30 -4.81 20.25
CA LYS A 194 0.03 -4.54 19.68
C LYS A 194 0.18 -5.06 18.25
N TRP A 195 -0.30 -6.27 17.93
CA TRP A 195 -0.25 -6.79 16.56
C TRP A 195 -1.16 -6.02 15.60
N CYS A 196 -2.37 -5.67 16.06
CA CYS A 196 -3.28 -4.82 15.30
C CYS A 196 -2.63 -3.47 15.01
N PHE A 197 -2.13 -2.79 16.06
CA PHE A 197 -1.43 -1.51 15.92
C PHE A 197 -0.22 -1.61 14.98
N ASN A 198 0.59 -2.67 15.11
CA ASN A 198 1.72 -2.88 14.22
C ASN A 198 1.27 -3.01 12.76
N LEU A 199 0.25 -3.82 12.48
CA LEU A 199 -0.26 -4.01 11.11
C LEU A 199 -0.74 -2.69 10.49
N ILE A 200 -1.42 -1.87 11.28
CA ILE A 200 -1.96 -0.57 10.87
C ILE A 200 -0.85 0.45 10.66
N SER A 201 0.11 0.48 11.58
CA SER A 201 1.28 1.36 11.49
C SER A 201 2.10 1.04 10.24
N GLN A 202 2.35 -0.25 9.98
CA GLN A 202 3.04 -0.71 8.77
C GLN A 202 2.23 -0.37 7.50
N PHE A 203 0.90 -0.53 7.53
CA PHE A 203 0.02 -0.15 6.44
C PHE A 203 0.09 1.34 6.11
N ASN A 204 -0.10 2.20 7.11
CA ASN A 204 -0.05 3.65 6.97
C ASN A 204 1.32 4.11 6.48
N TYR A 205 2.39 3.44 6.93
CA TYR A 205 3.73 3.69 6.43
C TYR A 205 3.85 3.36 4.94
N LEU A 206 3.41 2.17 4.49
CA LEU A 206 3.47 1.79 3.07
C LEU A 206 2.66 2.73 2.18
N LYS A 207 1.49 3.17 2.65
CA LYS A 207 0.68 4.18 1.96
C LYS A 207 1.42 5.50 1.82
N SER A 208 1.95 6.02 2.92
CA SER A 208 2.65 7.30 2.94
C SER A 208 3.91 7.26 2.07
N ILE A 209 4.65 6.15 2.10
CA ILE A 209 5.89 6.03 1.32
C ILE A 209 5.62 5.84 -0.18
N GLU A 210 4.49 5.21 -0.56
CA GLU A 210 4.03 5.09 -1.95
C GLU A 210 3.88 6.48 -2.59
N GLU A 211 3.34 7.46 -1.86
CA GLU A 211 3.17 8.83 -2.34
C GLU A 211 4.47 9.64 -2.33
N GLN A 212 5.38 9.36 -1.39
CA GLN A 212 6.62 10.14 -1.23
C GLN A 212 7.72 9.76 -2.22
N ILE A 213 7.83 8.48 -2.61
CA ILE A 213 8.91 8.00 -3.48
C ILE A 213 9.01 8.79 -4.81
N PRO A 214 7.91 9.04 -5.55
CA PRO A 214 7.96 9.84 -6.77
C PRO A 214 8.47 11.27 -6.53
N SER A 215 8.06 11.93 -5.44
CA SER A 215 8.49 13.29 -5.11
C SER A 215 9.98 13.36 -4.77
N ILE A 216 10.50 12.36 -4.03
CA ILE A 216 11.94 12.24 -3.74
C ILE A 216 12.73 12.08 -5.05
N TYR A 217 12.22 11.24 -5.97
CA TYR A 217 12.86 11.04 -7.26
C TYR A 217 12.84 12.30 -8.14
N GLU A 218 11.72 13.02 -8.20
CA GLU A 218 11.59 14.27 -8.95
C GLU A 218 12.57 15.35 -8.44
N LYS A 219 12.73 15.45 -7.12
CA LYS A 219 13.71 16.35 -6.51
C LYS A 219 15.14 15.99 -6.93
N TYR A 220 15.48 14.70 -6.87
CA TYR A 220 16.79 14.20 -7.34
C TYR A 220 17.02 14.55 -8.82
N GLN A 221 16.03 14.32 -9.69
CA GLN A 221 16.14 14.63 -11.11
C GLN A 221 16.37 16.12 -11.35
N THR A 222 15.56 16.97 -10.71
CA THR A 222 15.66 18.43 -10.83
C THR A 222 17.04 18.93 -10.42
N GLN A 223 17.53 18.50 -9.25
CA GLN A 223 18.87 18.85 -8.78
C GLN A 223 19.97 18.35 -9.72
N THR A 224 19.82 17.16 -10.29
CA THR A 224 20.80 16.60 -11.23
C THR A 224 20.83 17.41 -12.54
N PHE A 225 19.67 17.82 -13.06
CA PHE A 225 19.59 18.68 -14.24
C PHE A 225 20.20 20.06 -14.01
N GLU A 226 19.94 20.67 -12.85
CA GLU A 226 20.58 21.95 -12.48
C GLU A 226 22.11 21.83 -12.45
N ILE A 227 22.64 20.77 -11.83
CA ILE A 227 24.09 20.53 -11.79
C ILE A 227 24.65 20.24 -13.19
N MET A 228 23.91 19.51 -14.03
CA MET A 228 24.28 19.25 -15.42
C MET A 228 24.38 20.54 -16.23
N ASP A 229 23.42 21.45 -16.07
CA ASP A 229 23.42 22.74 -16.77
C ASP A 229 24.56 23.66 -16.30
N GLU A 230 24.81 23.72 -14.98
CA GLU A 230 25.96 24.42 -14.42
C GLU A 230 27.28 23.85 -14.97
N TRP A 231 27.42 22.53 -15.00
CA TRP A 231 28.59 21.84 -15.54
C TRP A 231 28.78 22.19 -17.01
N ASN A 232 27.76 22.01 -17.85
CA ASN A 232 27.83 22.27 -19.29
C ASN A 232 28.15 23.74 -19.59
N THR A 233 27.53 24.67 -18.85
CA THR A 233 27.77 26.10 -18.99
C THR A 233 29.22 26.45 -18.67
N ASN A 234 29.76 25.96 -17.55
CA ASN A 234 31.15 26.23 -17.17
C ASN A 234 32.14 25.47 -18.07
N PHE A 235 31.80 24.28 -18.53
CA PHE A 235 32.63 23.52 -19.46
C PHE A 235 32.76 24.25 -20.80
N GLY A 236 31.66 24.77 -21.34
CA GLY A 236 31.67 25.59 -22.55
C GLY A 236 32.47 26.89 -22.42
N LYS A 237 32.65 27.44 -21.20
CA LYS A 237 33.53 28.59 -20.97
C LYS A 237 35.01 28.23 -21.14
N ILE A 238 35.44 26.99 -20.88
CA ILE A 238 36.83 26.56 -21.11
C ILE A 238 37.19 26.77 -22.58
N ASP A 239 36.36 26.25 -23.49
CA ASP A 239 36.60 26.35 -24.93
C ASP A 239 36.68 27.82 -25.39
N LYS A 240 35.80 28.69 -24.86
CA LYS A 240 35.83 30.13 -25.14
C LYS A 240 37.13 30.79 -24.68
N ILE A 241 37.61 30.48 -23.48
CA ILE A 241 38.86 31.04 -22.93
C ILE A 241 40.07 30.57 -23.75
N ILE A 242 40.15 29.26 -24.03
CA ILE A 242 41.23 28.67 -24.82
C ILE A 242 41.24 29.24 -26.24
N SER A 243 40.08 29.28 -26.89
CA SER A 243 39.93 29.84 -28.25
C SER A 243 40.32 31.32 -28.32
N ALA A 244 39.94 32.13 -27.31
CA ALA A 244 40.35 33.52 -27.24
C ALA A 244 41.87 33.66 -27.09
N GLN A 245 42.49 32.81 -26.27
CA GLN A 245 43.94 32.78 -26.11
C GLN A 245 44.65 32.35 -27.40
N SER A 246 44.15 31.31 -28.09
CA SER A 246 44.69 30.85 -29.38
C SER A 246 44.73 31.97 -30.41
N ARG A 247 43.69 32.81 -30.49
CA ARG A 247 43.65 33.95 -31.43
C ARG A 247 44.80 34.93 -31.20
N ILE A 248 45.11 35.24 -29.93
CA ILE A 248 46.22 36.15 -29.60
C ILE A 248 47.56 35.49 -29.90
N VAL A 249 47.76 34.24 -29.50
CA VAL A 249 49.03 33.54 -29.73
C VAL A 249 49.30 33.33 -31.23
N ASN A 250 48.27 33.06 -32.02
CA ASN A 250 48.41 32.93 -33.47
C ASN A 250 48.73 34.27 -34.15
N ALA A 251 48.18 35.38 -33.66
CA ALA A 251 48.49 36.71 -34.17
C ALA A 251 49.89 37.19 -33.74
N THR A 252 50.30 36.83 -32.52
CA THR A 252 51.58 37.22 -31.92
C THR A 252 52.24 36.01 -31.27
N PRO A 253 53.03 35.20 -32.01
CA PRO A 253 53.63 33.97 -31.50
C PRO A 253 54.61 34.16 -30.33
N THR A 254 55.15 35.36 -30.17
CA THR A 254 56.05 35.74 -29.07
C THR A 254 55.31 36.31 -27.85
N HIS A 255 53.98 36.26 -27.82
CA HIS A 255 53.18 36.76 -26.70
C HIS A 255 53.56 36.03 -25.40
N SER A 256 53.55 36.75 -24.27
CA SER A 256 53.96 36.23 -22.96
C SER A 256 53.16 34.99 -22.51
N THR A 257 51.95 34.81 -23.05
CA THR A 257 51.06 33.69 -22.73
C THR A 257 51.23 32.47 -23.64
N ALA A 258 52.14 32.51 -24.63
CA ALA A 258 52.28 31.45 -25.63
C ALA A 258 52.72 30.11 -25.01
N ALA A 259 53.65 30.15 -24.05
CA ALA A 259 54.09 28.94 -23.34
C ALA A 259 52.95 28.29 -22.54
N PHE A 260 52.20 29.11 -21.79
CA PHE A 260 51.01 28.65 -21.06
C PHE A 260 49.94 28.09 -22.01
N HIS A 261 49.70 28.74 -23.14
CA HIS A 261 48.76 28.26 -24.16
C HIS A 261 49.15 26.89 -24.71
N SER A 262 50.44 26.67 -25.00
CA SER A 262 50.95 25.38 -25.46
C SER A 262 50.73 24.28 -24.42
N GLN A 263 50.93 24.60 -23.13
CA GLN A 263 50.69 23.65 -22.04
C GLN A 263 49.21 23.28 -21.92
N VAL A 264 48.32 24.28 -21.93
CA VAL A 264 46.86 24.09 -21.87
C VAL A 264 46.37 23.23 -23.05
N THR A 265 46.84 23.53 -24.26
CA THR A 265 46.47 22.79 -25.47
C THR A 265 47.02 21.36 -25.44
N GLY A 266 48.23 21.16 -24.93
CA GLY A 266 48.80 19.83 -24.73
C GLY A 266 47.96 18.96 -23.78
N ILE A 267 47.52 19.52 -22.67
CA ILE A 267 46.63 18.84 -21.71
C ILE A 267 45.28 18.50 -22.37
N ALA A 268 44.66 19.45 -23.09
CA ALA A 268 43.39 19.23 -23.78
C ALA A 268 43.50 18.10 -24.83
N ASN A 269 44.58 18.09 -25.62
CA ASN A 269 44.82 17.05 -26.62
C ASN A 269 45.05 15.68 -25.99
N ALA A 270 45.78 15.61 -24.87
CA ALA A 270 45.97 14.38 -24.12
C ALA A 270 44.65 13.83 -23.57
N TRP A 271 43.79 14.70 -23.03
CA TRP A 271 42.44 14.33 -22.59
C TRP A 271 41.57 13.81 -23.74
N LEU A 272 41.56 14.49 -24.89
CA LEU A 272 40.84 14.04 -26.09
C LEU A 272 41.34 12.66 -26.58
N ALA A 273 42.64 12.42 -26.54
CA ALA A 273 43.24 11.14 -26.92
C ALA A 273 42.89 10.02 -25.92
N ALA A 274 42.66 10.35 -24.66
CA ALA A 274 42.29 9.40 -23.61
C ALA A 274 40.78 9.05 -23.60
N ALA A 275 39.93 9.80 -24.31
CA ALA A 275 38.48 9.59 -24.31
C ALA A 275 38.07 8.45 -25.27
N PRO A 276 37.57 7.30 -24.77
CA PRO A 276 37.15 6.19 -25.63
C PRO A 276 35.93 6.59 -26.47
N ASN A 277 36.04 6.44 -27.80
CA ASN A 277 34.96 6.75 -28.76
C ASN A 277 34.41 8.19 -28.68
N GLY A 278 35.23 9.16 -28.22
CA GLY A 278 34.82 10.57 -28.11
C GLY A 278 33.84 10.87 -26.97
N ARG A 279 33.58 9.91 -26.07
CA ARG A 279 32.82 10.12 -24.83
C ARG A 279 33.79 10.17 -23.66
N SER A 280 33.79 11.29 -22.93
CA SER A 280 34.57 11.45 -21.70
C SER A 280 33.62 11.44 -20.52
N SER A 281 33.84 10.53 -19.56
CA SER A 281 33.08 10.58 -18.31
C SER A 281 33.46 11.80 -17.50
N VAL A 282 32.61 12.20 -16.56
CA VAL A 282 32.92 13.33 -15.67
C VAL A 282 34.18 13.03 -14.85
N LYS A 283 34.33 11.80 -14.39
CA LYS A 283 35.54 11.32 -13.73
C LYS A 283 36.79 11.44 -14.61
N LEU A 284 36.73 10.93 -15.85
CA LEU A 284 37.84 11.06 -16.80
C LEU A 284 38.20 12.52 -17.07
N THR A 285 37.19 13.38 -17.18
CA THR A 285 37.35 14.83 -17.38
C THR A 285 38.03 15.48 -16.17
N MET A 286 37.65 15.11 -14.95
CA MET A 286 38.27 15.61 -13.73
C MET A 286 39.74 15.21 -13.61
N ASP A 287 40.04 13.94 -13.91
CA ASP A 287 41.38 13.37 -13.73
C ASP A 287 42.36 13.84 -14.81
N ASN A 288 41.92 13.90 -16.07
CA ASN A 288 42.81 14.13 -17.22
C ASN A 288 42.74 15.55 -17.79
N LEU A 289 41.72 16.34 -17.48
CA LEU A 289 41.59 17.72 -17.96
C LEU A 289 41.61 18.72 -16.81
N ILE A 290 40.63 18.68 -15.91
CA ILE A 290 40.42 19.74 -14.91
C ILE A 290 41.57 19.79 -13.89
N THR A 291 42.00 18.64 -13.38
CA THR A 291 43.10 18.57 -12.39
C THR A 291 44.44 19.01 -12.98
N PRO A 292 44.88 18.49 -14.14
CA PRO A 292 46.11 18.95 -14.77
C PRO A 292 46.06 20.42 -15.20
N LEU A 293 44.94 20.90 -15.77
CA LEU A 293 44.80 22.31 -16.13
C LEU A 293 44.90 23.23 -14.91
N SER A 294 44.33 22.81 -13.77
CA SER A 294 44.42 23.59 -12.54
C SER A 294 45.85 23.66 -12.00
N ALA A 295 46.62 22.58 -12.11
CA ALA A 295 48.03 22.60 -11.72
C ALA A 295 48.86 23.50 -12.64
N ALA A 296 48.58 23.48 -13.95
CA ALA A 296 49.19 24.38 -14.93
C ALA A 296 48.86 25.85 -14.62
N VAL A 297 47.58 26.17 -14.37
CA VAL A 297 47.12 27.50 -13.98
C VAL A 297 47.79 27.99 -12.70
N GLN A 298 47.88 27.15 -11.67
CA GLN A 298 48.54 27.52 -10.42
C GLN A 298 50.04 27.78 -10.62
N THR A 299 50.69 27.05 -11.51
CA THR A 299 52.10 27.26 -11.84
C THR A 299 52.27 28.60 -12.56
N GLU A 300 51.44 28.87 -13.57
CA GLU A 300 51.46 30.12 -14.35
C GLU A 300 51.17 31.34 -13.48
N LEU A 301 50.18 31.28 -12.59
CA LEU A 301 49.86 32.41 -11.71
C LEU A 301 50.94 32.71 -10.66
N LYS A 302 51.79 31.74 -10.33
CA LYS A 302 52.97 31.96 -9.48
C LYS A 302 54.11 32.65 -10.22
N THR A 303 54.28 32.36 -11.51
CA THR A 303 55.36 32.91 -12.34
C THR A 303 54.97 34.21 -13.05
N ASN A 304 53.68 34.36 -13.36
CA ASN A 304 53.10 35.44 -14.16
C ASN A 304 51.69 35.77 -13.64
N ALA A 305 51.64 36.42 -12.47
CA ALA A 305 50.39 36.73 -11.78
C ALA A 305 49.42 37.63 -12.57
N SER A 306 49.90 38.34 -13.59
CA SER A 306 49.09 39.21 -14.45
C SER A 306 48.52 38.50 -15.68
N ASN A 307 48.72 37.19 -15.84
CA ASN A 307 48.14 36.42 -16.94
C ASN A 307 46.62 36.29 -16.79
N GLU A 308 45.88 37.16 -17.48
CA GLU A 308 44.41 37.21 -17.46
C GLU A 308 43.76 35.88 -17.88
N TYR A 309 44.36 35.15 -18.82
CA TYR A 309 43.85 33.84 -19.25
C TYR A 309 43.98 32.79 -18.17
N ALA A 310 45.12 32.77 -17.46
CA ALA A 310 45.30 31.86 -16.34
C ALA A 310 44.35 32.20 -15.19
N PHE A 311 44.10 33.50 -14.94
CA PHE A 311 43.16 33.95 -13.92
C PHE A 311 41.71 33.53 -14.26
N ASN A 312 41.24 33.83 -15.47
CA ASN A 312 39.90 33.48 -15.93
C ASN A 312 39.69 31.96 -15.99
N LEU A 313 40.71 31.21 -16.40
CA LEU A 313 40.66 29.75 -16.40
C LEU A 313 40.62 29.20 -14.97
N SER A 314 41.35 29.80 -14.01
CA SER A 314 41.31 29.42 -12.60
C SER A 314 39.89 29.46 -12.03
N ASP A 315 39.20 30.59 -12.19
CA ASP A 315 37.84 30.78 -11.69
C ASP A 315 36.86 29.75 -12.29
N ASN A 316 36.95 29.53 -13.59
CA ASN A 316 36.09 28.57 -14.28
C ASN A 316 36.39 27.11 -13.88
N LEU A 317 37.67 26.74 -13.68
CA LEU A 317 38.06 25.41 -13.20
C LEU A 317 37.61 25.18 -11.76
N GLN A 318 37.62 26.21 -10.90
CA GLN A 318 37.04 26.12 -9.56
C GLN A 318 35.52 25.92 -9.62
N SER A 319 34.83 26.63 -10.50
CA SER A 319 33.39 26.46 -10.71
C SER A 319 33.06 25.02 -11.15
N LEU A 320 33.83 24.43 -12.06
CA LEU A 320 33.66 23.03 -12.47
C LEU A 320 33.93 22.04 -11.34
N ARG A 321 34.95 22.28 -10.51
CA ARG A 321 35.19 21.48 -9.29
C ARG A 321 34.03 21.55 -8.32
N ILE A 322 33.45 22.73 -8.12
CA ILE A 322 32.28 22.92 -7.26
C ILE A 322 31.09 22.13 -7.84
N SER A 323 30.82 22.21 -9.14
CA SER A 323 29.75 21.42 -9.77
C SER A 323 29.99 19.91 -9.65
N HIS A 324 31.24 19.45 -9.81
CA HIS A 324 31.62 18.05 -9.57
C HIS A 324 31.35 17.62 -8.12
N LEU A 325 31.74 18.44 -7.14
CA LEU A 325 31.48 18.17 -5.72
C LEU A 325 29.98 18.16 -5.39
N LYS A 326 29.21 19.09 -5.96
CA LYS A 326 27.74 19.10 -5.85
C LYS A 326 27.15 17.79 -6.40
N TRP A 327 27.62 17.35 -7.58
CA TRP A 327 27.18 16.09 -8.18
C TRP A 327 27.53 14.89 -7.31
N GLU A 328 28.79 14.75 -6.87
CA GLU A 328 29.21 13.64 -5.99
C GLU A 328 28.40 13.61 -4.69
N THR A 329 28.15 14.78 -4.08
CA THR A 329 27.32 14.90 -2.89
C THR A 329 25.87 14.51 -3.16
N ASN A 330 25.30 14.97 -4.28
CA ASN A 330 23.94 14.64 -4.71
C ASN A 330 23.78 13.14 -4.98
N LYS A 331 24.77 12.55 -5.67
CA LYS A 331 24.86 11.12 -6.01
C LYS A 331 24.90 10.26 -4.75
N TYR A 332 25.82 10.58 -3.84
CA TYR A 332 26.00 9.82 -2.60
C TYR A 332 24.80 9.99 -1.65
N GLY A 333 24.35 11.23 -1.45
CA GLY A 333 23.22 11.55 -0.57
C GLY A 333 21.92 10.88 -1.03
N ASN A 334 21.56 10.99 -2.30
CA ASN A 334 20.36 10.31 -2.82
C ASN A 334 20.54 8.80 -2.86
N GLY A 335 21.74 8.28 -3.15
CA GLY A 335 22.03 6.85 -3.04
C GLY A 335 21.67 6.32 -1.64
N GLN A 336 22.14 6.99 -0.58
CA GLN A 336 21.80 6.64 0.79
C GLN A 336 20.30 6.75 1.10
N VAL A 337 19.61 7.77 0.58
CA VAL A 337 18.16 7.92 0.75
C VAL A 337 17.42 6.73 0.16
N PHE A 338 17.71 6.35 -1.09
CA PHE A 338 17.05 5.22 -1.73
C PHE A 338 17.44 3.86 -1.11
N GLN A 339 18.68 3.70 -0.68
CA GLN A 339 19.09 2.53 0.10
C GLN A 339 18.31 2.44 1.42
N GLY A 340 18.21 3.55 2.15
CA GLY A 340 17.45 3.63 3.40
C GLY A 340 15.95 3.38 3.21
N LEU A 341 15.36 3.89 2.11
CA LEU A 341 13.99 3.59 1.72
C LEU A 341 13.81 2.09 1.45
N GLY A 342 14.70 1.49 0.64
CA GLY A 342 14.66 0.06 0.36
C GLY A 342 14.73 -0.81 1.62
N THR A 343 15.65 -0.49 2.55
CA THR A 343 15.77 -1.20 3.83
C THR A 343 14.52 -1.03 4.68
N LYS A 344 14.00 0.20 4.87
CA LYS A 344 12.80 0.42 5.69
C LYS A 344 11.57 -0.29 5.12
N ILE A 345 11.36 -0.23 3.80
CA ILE A 345 10.25 -0.93 3.14
C ILE A 345 10.38 -2.44 3.31
N LYS A 346 11.61 -2.98 3.24
CA LYS A 346 11.88 -4.39 3.50
C LYS A 346 11.55 -4.78 4.94
N ASP A 347 12.01 -4.01 5.92
CA ASP A 347 11.73 -4.24 7.34
C ASP A 347 10.22 -4.22 7.63
N VAL A 348 9.51 -3.27 7.01
CA VAL A 348 8.04 -3.18 7.08
C VAL A 348 7.38 -4.44 6.51
N LEU A 349 7.84 -4.93 5.36
CA LEU A 349 7.32 -6.16 4.75
C LEU A 349 7.60 -7.39 5.63
N GLU A 350 8.80 -7.52 6.19
CA GLU A 350 9.16 -8.62 7.09
C GLU A 350 8.31 -8.59 8.38
N ASN A 351 8.08 -7.41 8.94
CA ASN A 351 7.18 -7.23 10.09
C ASN A 351 5.72 -7.56 9.74
N LEU A 352 5.24 -7.21 8.55
CA LEU A 352 3.90 -7.57 8.08
C LEU A 352 3.76 -9.08 7.89
N LYS A 353 4.77 -9.75 7.32
CA LYS A 353 4.81 -11.22 7.20
C LYS A 353 4.79 -11.90 8.57
N SER A 354 5.65 -11.46 9.49
CA SER A 354 5.69 -11.98 10.86
C SER A 354 4.35 -11.77 11.58
N THR A 355 3.74 -10.59 11.44
CA THR A 355 2.43 -10.30 12.02
C THR A 355 1.34 -11.17 11.41
N ARG A 356 1.35 -11.37 10.09
CA ARG A 356 0.44 -12.28 9.37
C ARG A 356 0.58 -13.71 9.84
N ASP A 357 1.80 -14.22 9.99
CA ASP A 357 2.07 -15.61 10.35
C ASP A 357 1.65 -15.87 11.80
N ASN A 358 2.02 -14.98 12.73
CA ASN A 358 1.56 -15.01 14.13
C ASN A 358 0.03 -14.93 14.23
N PHE A 359 -0.59 -14.07 13.42
CA PHE A 359 -2.03 -13.94 13.34
C PHE A 359 -2.68 -15.23 12.85
N ASN A 360 -2.17 -15.85 11.79
CA ASN A 360 -2.71 -17.08 11.24
C ASN A 360 -2.61 -18.26 12.23
N GLU A 361 -1.49 -18.39 12.95
CA GLU A 361 -1.26 -19.45 13.93
C GLU A 361 -2.15 -19.30 15.17
N LYS A 362 -2.25 -18.09 15.74
CA LYS A 362 -2.96 -17.85 17.01
C LYS A 362 -4.47 -17.62 16.86
N THR A 363 -4.98 -17.42 15.65
CA THR A 363 -6.42 -17.19 15.39
C THR A 363 -7.15 -18.39 14.80
N GLN A 364 -6.58 -19.59 14.89
CA GLN A 364 -7.25 -20.80 14.43
C GLN A 364 -8.64 -20.94 15.07
N LEU A 365 -9.66 -21.06 14.23
CA LEU A 365 -11.05 -21.20 14.64
C LEU A 365 -11.19 -22.48 15.47
N ASN A 366 -11.48 -22.35 16.78
CA ASN A 366 -11.94 -23.48 17.57
C ASN A 366 -13.16 -24.11 16.89
N SER A 367 -13.05 -25.41 16.57
CA SER A 367 -14.16 -26.22 16.10
C SER A 367 -15.31 -26.10 17.09
N VAL A 368 -16.50 -25.75 16.60
CA VAL A 368 -17.71 -25.52 17.40
C VAL A 368 -18.08 -26.75 18.25
N PHE A 369 -17.56 -27.92 17.90
CA PHE A 369 -17.71 -29.15 18.65
C PHE A 369 -16.38 -29.59 19.26
N LYS A 370 -16.05 -29.07 20.43
CA LYS A 370 -15.43 -29.92 21.47
C LYS A 370 -16.54 -30.20 22.48
N ILE A 371 -17.31 -31.24 22.18
CA ILE A 371 -18.17 -31.86 23.19
C ILE A 371 -17.19 -32.44 24.22
N LYS A 372 -17.22 -31.90 25.43
CA LYS A 372 -16.51 -32.47 26.58
C LYS A 372 -17.43 -33.48 27.25
#